data_AF-A0AAX4JVB4-F1
#
_entry.id   AF-A0AAX4JVB4-F1
#
_cell.length_a   1.000
_cell.length_b   1.000
_cell.length_c   1.000
_cell.angle_alpha   90.00
_cell.angle_beta   90.00
_cell.angle_gamma   90.00
#
_symmetry.space_group_name_H-M   'P 1'
#
loop_
_entity.id
_entity.type
_entity.pdbx_description
1 polymer ?
#
loop_
_entity_poly.entity_id
_entity_poly.type
_entity_poly.pdbx_seq_one_letter_code
_entity_poly.pdbx_strand_id
1 'polypeptide(L)'
;MPHYPPRPSPGIRRVIWNQRMWLESTFAMSMMQTWEKALIVTVLALVTLLVWFSLYTYFPSHVKYLAKRWSYYVYGDETVEVSAPIKAWIKLQLQNLLGGLKNNTIGEKGKLEL
;
A
#
# COMPACT_ATOMS: atom_id res chain seq x y z
N MET A 1 -22.74 8.76 -34.62
CA MET A 1 -21.60 9.24 -33.80
C MET A 1 -21.53 8.36 -32.54
N PRO A 2 -20.35 8.10 -31.96
CA PRO A 2 -20.25 7.29 -30.74
C PRO A 2 -21.03 7.94 -29.58
N HIS A 3 -21.92 7.18 -28.93
CA HIS A 3 -22.78 7.68 -27.85
C HIS A 3 -22.08 7.74 -26.47
N TYR A 4 -20.86 7.22 -26.34
CA TYR A 4 -20.11 7.20 -25.09
C TYR A 4 -18.84 8.05 -25.19
N PRO A 5 -18.48 8.80 -24.14
CA PRO A 5 -17.21 9.52 -24.11
C PRO A 5 -16.06 8.51 -24.27
N PRO A 6 -15.07 8.79 -25.13
CA PRO A 6 -13.95 7.89 -25.32
C PRO A 6 -13.15 7.75 -24.02
N ARG A 7 -12.60 6.55 -23.79
CA ARG A 7 -11.69 6.29 -22.67
C ARG A 7 -10.53 7.30 -22.67
N PRO A 8 -10.11 7.81 -21.50
CA PRO A 8 -8.98 8.74 -21.42
C PRO A 8 -7.67 8.09 -21.87
N SER A 9 -6.72 8.93 -22.32
CA SER A 9 -5.40 8.49 -22.80
C SER A 9 -4.64 7.68 -21.74
N PRO A 10 -3.76 6.74 -22.14
CA PRO A 10 -2.93 5.98 -21.21
C PRO A 10 -2.14 6.89 -20.26
N GLY A 11 -2.06 6.50 -18.98
CA GLY A 11 -1.38 7.27 -17.93
C GLY A 11 -2.18 7.31 -16.62
N ILE A 12 -1.80 8.20 -15.71
CA ILE A 12 -2.40 8.35 -14.37
C ILE A 12 -3.90 8.68 -14.47
N ARG A 13 -4.29 9.49 -15.46
CA ARG A 13 -5.70 9.84 -15.72
C ARG A 13 -6.56 8.59 -15.99
N ARG A 14 -6.02 7.59 -16.70
CA ARG A 14 -6.71 6.33 -16.96
C ARG A 14 -6.82 5.45 -15.71
N VAL A 15 -5.79 5.45 -14.86
CA VAL A 15 -5.84 4.72 -13.58
C VAL A 15 -6.90 5.31 -12.66
N ILE A 16 -6.91 6.64 -12.48
CA ILE A 16 -7.92 7.32 -11.67
C ILE A 16 -9.33 7.06 -12.22
N TRP A 17 -9.51 7.15 -13.54
CA TRP A 17 -10.78 6.86 -14.19
C TRP A 17 -11.23 5.41 -13.96
N ASN A 18 -10.33 4.43 -14.11
CA ASN A 18 -10.62 3.02 -13.83
C ASN A 18 -11.05 2.81 -12.37
N GLN A 19 -10.32 3.40 -11.42
CA GLN A 19 -10.64 3.27 -9.99
C GLN A 19 -12.00 3.89 -9.66
N ARG A 20 -12.29 5.07 -10.21
CA ARG A 20 -13.60 5.71 -10.08
C ARG A 20 -14.71 4.82 -10.64
N MET A 21 -14.55 4.29 -11.85
CA MET A 21 -15.54 3.41 -12.48
C MET A 21 -15.77 2.13 -11.67
N TRP A 22 -14.70 1.55 -11.12
CA TRP A 22 -14.78 0.35 -10.29
C TRP A 22 -15.55 0.61 -8.99
N LEU A 23 -15.28 1.74 -8.32
CA LEU A 23 -16.03 2.16 -7.14
C LEU A 23 -17.50 2.43 -7.48
N GLU A 24 -17.77 3.21 -8.53
CA GLU A 24 -19.14 3.55 -8.93
C GLU A 24 -19.97 2.30 -9.27
N SER A 25 -19.35 1.29 -9.89
CA SER A 25 -20.00 0.02 -10.24
C SER A 25 -20.23 -0.88 -9.01
N THR A 26 -19.25 -0.98 -8.11
CA THR A 26 -19.30 -1.90 -6.95
C THR A 26 -20.33 -1.46 -5.92
N PHE A 27 -20.45 -0.15 -5.69
CA PHE A 27 -21.37 0.41 -4.70
C PHE A 27 -22.67 0.94 -5.32
N ALA A 28 -22.90 0.67 -6.61
CA ALA A 28 -24.05 1.18 -7.37
C ALA A 28 -24.28 2.70 -7.22
N MET A 29 -23.21 3.47 -7.01
CA MET A 29 -23.27 4.92 -6.77
C MET A 29 -23.80 5.70 -7.98
N SER A 30 -23.92 5.08 -9.15
CA SER A 30 -24.53 5.67 -10.34
C SER A 30 -26.04 5.88 -10.22
N MET A 31 -26.72 5.15 -9.32
CA MET A 31 -28.17 5.22 -9.13
C MET A 31 -28.59 6.12 -7.97
N MET A 32 -27.63 6.56 -7.15
CA MET A 32 -27.88 7.35 -5.95
C MET A 32 -27.93 8.85 -6.26
N GLN A 33 -28.69 9.60 -5.47
CA GLN A 33 -28.68 11.05 -5.55
C GLN A 33 -27.33 11.62 -5.07
N THR A 34 -26.96 12.78 -5.61
CA THR A 34 -25.64 13.40 -5.33
C THR A 34 -25.41 13.64 -3.83
N TRP A 35 -26.46 13.96 -3.07
CA TRP A 35 -26.36 14.19 -1.62
C TRP A 35 -26.23 12.89 -0.83
N GLU A 36 -26.94 11.81 -1.22
CA GLU A 36 -26.84 10.49 -0.57
C GLU A 36 -25.42 9.92 -0.75
N LYS A 37 -24.88 10.04 -1.96
CA LYS A 37 -23.48 9.69 -2.26
C LYS A 37 -22.52 10.48 -1.38
N ALA A 38 -22.75 11.78 -1.19
CA ALA A 38 -21.90 12.61 -0.34
C ALA A 38 -21.93 12.13 1.12
N LEU A 39 -23.12 11.78 1.66
CA LEU A 39 -23.23 11.23 3.02
C LEU A 39 -22.53 9.88 3.19
N ILE A 40 -22.67 8.96 2.24
CA ILE A 40 -22.00 7.66 2.33
C ILE A 40 -20.48 7.84 2.30
N VAL A 41 -19.97 8.68 1.38
CA VAL A 41 -18.53 8.92 1.26
C VAL A 41 -17.99 9.59 2.52
N THR A 42 -18.69 10.53 3.13
CA THR A 42 -18.23 11.18 4.37
C THR A 42 -18.23 10.21 5.55
N VAL A 43 -19.27 9.39 5.71
CA VAL A 43 -19.32 8.37 6.78
C VAL A 43 -18.21 7.34 6.59
N LEU A 44 -18.02 6.81 5.37
CA LEU A 44 -16.93 5.87 5.08
C LEU A 44 -15.56 6.50 5.33
N ALA A 45 -15.36 7.76 4.93
CA ALA A 45 -14.12 8.47 5.19
C ALA A 45 -13.87 8.62 6.71
N LEU A 46 -14.88 9.00 7.48
CA LEU A 46 -14.78 9.13 8.94
C LEU A 46 -14.44 7.79 9.61
N VAL A 47 -15.15 6.72 9.26
CA VAL A 47 -14.87 5.37 9.80
C VAL A 47 -13.46 4.93 9.42
N THR A 48 -13.06 5.14 8.16
CA THR A 48 -11.72 4.79 7.69
C THR A 48 -10.63 5.58 8.42
N LEU A 49 -10.84 6.88 8.66
CA LEU A 49 -9.91 7.70 9.43
C LEU A 49 -9.81 7.25 10.88
N LEU A 50 -10.93 6.89 11.52
CA LEU A 50 -10.93 6.35 12.88
C LEU A 50 -10.19 5.00 12.95
N VAL A 51 -10.38 4.14 11.95
CA VAL A 51 -9.64 2.87 11.84
C VAL A 51 -8.14 3.14 11.69
N TRP A 52 -7.74 4.05 10.81
CA TRP A 52 -6.34 4.43 10.66
C TRP A 52 -5.76 5.05 11.93
N PHE A 53 -6.48 5.95 12.57
CA PHE A 53 -6.08 6.55 13.84
C PHE A 53 -5.87 5.48 14.92
N SER A 54 -6.81 4.53 15.02
CA SER A 54 -6.69 3.39 15.94
C SER A 54 -5.48 2.52 15.60
N LEU A 55 -5.26 2.22 14.31
CA LEU A 55 -4.13 1.43 13.86
C LEU A 55 -2.80 2.13 14.22
N TYR A 56 -2.65 3.42 13.94
CA TYR A 56 -1.41 4.12 14.27
C TYR A 56 -1.16 4.25 15.78
N THR A 57 -2.22 4.41 16.57
CA THR A 57 -2.10 4.65 18.02
C THR A 57 -1.96 3.35 18.81
N TYR A 58 -2.78 2.35 18.52
CA TYR A 58 -2.87 1.12 19.33
C TYR A 58 -2.12 -0.06 18.73
N PHE A 59 -2.00 -0.18 17.41
CA PHE A 59 -1.31 -1.33 16.81
C PHE A 59 0.17 -1.47 17.23
N PRO A 60 1.00 -0.41 17.29
CA PRO A 60 2.43 -0.59 17.56
C PRO A 60 2.70 -1.12 18.98
N SER A 61 1.87 -0.78 19.97
CA SER A 61 2.01 -1.32 21.33
C SER A 61 1.68 -2.81 21.37
N HIS A 62 0.64 -3.24 20.65
CA HIS A 62 0.25 -4.64 20.56
C HIS A 62 1.28 -5.48 19.82
N VAL A 63 1.87 -4.97 18.73
CA VAL A 63 2.93 -5.66 17.99
C VAL A 63 4.16 -5.90 18.86
N LYS A 64 4.58 -4.91 19.67
CA LYS A 64 5.70 -5.09 20.62
C LYS A 64 5.42 -6.19 21.64
N TYR A 65 4.20 -6.21 22.18
CA TYR A 65 3.78 -7.24 23.13
C TYR A 65 3.76 -8.65 22.51
N LEU A 66 3.19 -8.80 21.31
CA LEU A 66 3.19 -10.06 20.58
C LEU A 66 4.60 -10.52 20.22
N ALA A 67 5.49 -9.60 19.85
CA ALA A 67 6.89 -9.91 19.53
C ALA A 67 7.63 -10.49 20.75
N LYS A 68 7.43 -9.93 21.96
CA LYS A 68 8.02 -10.45 23.20
C LYS A 68 7.52 -11.87 23.52
N ARG A 69 6.21 -12.12 23.35
CA ARG A 69 5.65 -13.46 23.55
C ARG A 69 6.17 -14.46 22.52
N TRP A 70 6.27 -14.04 21.26
CA TRP A 70 6.83 -14.88 20.21
C TRP A 70 8.30 -15.25 20.50
N SER A 71 9.11 -14.31 20.99
CA SER A 71 10.50 -14.58 21.36
C SER A 71 10.61 -15.63 22.47
N TYR A 72 9.75 -15.53 23.49
CA TYR A 72 9.68 -16.52 24.56
C TYR A 72 9.35 -17.92 24.04
N TYR A 73 8.38 -18.05 23.14
CA TYR A 73 7.99 -19.36 22.62
C TYR A 73 9.00 -19.97 21.66
N VAL A 74 9.73 -19.16 20.91
CA VAL A 74 10.69 -19.66 19.90
C VAL A 74 12.08 -19.87 20.49
N TYR A 75 12.56 -18.93 21.31
CA TYR A 75 13.93 -18.90 21.81
C TYR A 75 14.04 -19.24 23.30
N GLY A 76 12.92 -19.36 24.02
CA GLY A 76 12.91 -19.60 25.47
C GLY A 76 13.28 -18.37 26.30
N ASP A 77 13.52 -17.23 25.65
CA ASP A 77 13.96 -15.98 26.29
C ASP A 77 13.14 -14.79 25.74
N GLU A 78 12.67 -13.98 26.68
CA GLU A 78 11.83 -12.82 26.42
C GLU A 78 12.64 -11.54 26.17
N THR A 79 13.97 -11.58 26.35
CA THR A 79 14.88 -10.45 26.12
C THR A 79 15.51 -10.45 24.73
N VAL A 80 15.37 -11.54 23.97
CA VAL A 80 15.90 -11.65 22.62
C VAL A 80 15.18 -10.68 21.69
N GLU A 81 15.91 -9.68 21.18
CA GLU A 81 15.38 -8.69 20.24
C GLU A 81 15.09 -9.31 18.87
N VAL A 82 13.86 -9.78 18.68
CA VAL A 82 13.33 -10.32 17.41
C VAL A 82 13.45 -9.34 16.24
N SER A 83 13.47 -8.03 16.52
CA SER A 83 13.51 -7.00 15.49
C SER A 83 14.87 -6.90 14.78
N ALA A 84 15.97 -7.30 15.43
CA ALA A 84 17.32 -7.22 14.89
C ALA A 84 17.52 -8.08 13.63
N PRO A 85 17.19 -9.39 13.61
CA PRO A 85 17.35 -10.21 12.41
C PRO A 85 16.44 -9.75 11.26
N ILE A 86 15.22 -9.31 11.57
CA ILE A 86 14.26 -8.83 10.56
C ILE A 86 14.79 -7.55 9.88
N LYS A 87 15.29 -6.60 10.66
CA LYS A 87 15.89 -5.36 10.12
C LYS A 87 17.12 -5.66 9.26
N ALA A 88 17.96 -6.61 9.68
CA ALA A 88 19.11 -7.05 8.90
C ALA A 88 18.67 -7.66 7.56
N TRP A 89 17.68 -8.54 7.56
CA TRP A 89 17.11 -9.12 6.35
C TRP A 89 16.51 -8.06 5.41
N ILE A 90 15.71 -7.12 5.95
CA ILE A 90 15.12 -6.03 5.15
C ILE A 90 16.21 -5.18 4.50
N LYS A 91 17.25 -4.81 5.26
CA LYS A 91 18.36 -4.00 4.76
C LYS A 91 19.10 -4.72 3.64
N LEU A 92 19.36 -6.02 3.80
CA LEU A 92 20.00 -6.85 2.77
C LEU A 92 19.13 -6.94 1.52
N GLN A 93 17.83 -7.15 1.66
CA GLN A 93 16.90 -7.24 0.53
C GLN A 93 16.82 -5.93 -0.25
N LEU A 94 16.77 -4.80 0.46
CA LEU A 94 16.75 -3.47 -0.16
C LEU A 94 18.06 -3.19 -0.90
N GLN A 95 19.20 -3.54 -0.29
CA GLN A 95 20.51 -3.38 -0.90
C GLN A 95 20.67 -4.23 -2.16
N ASN A 96 20.18 -5.47 -2.14
CA ASN A 96 20.22 -6.37 -3.30
C ASN A 96 19.34 -5.84 -4.44
N LEU A 97 18.17 -5.31 -4.13
CA LEU A 97 17.26 -4.72 -5.11
C LEU A 97 17.84 -3.44 -5.73
N LEU A 98 18.39 -2.54 -4.91
CA LEU A 98 19.05 -1.31 -5.38
C LEU A 98 20.33 -1.61 -6.17
N GLY A 99 21.12 -2.60 -5.73
CA GLY A 99 22.31 -3.07 -6.44
C GLY A 99 21.98 -3.66 -7.80
N GLY A 100 20.91 -4.46 -7.91
CA GLY A 100 20.43 -5.00 -9.18
C GLY A 100 20.00 -3.90 -10.17
N LEU A 101 19.30 -2.87 -9.69
CA LEU A 101 18.92 -1.71 -10.52
C LEU A 101 20.13 -0.91 -10.99
N LYS A 102 21.12 -0.70 -10.11
CA LYS A 102 22.37 0.00 -10.47
C LYS A 102 23.16 -0.77 -11.52
N ASN A 103 23.25 -2.09 -11.41
CA ASN A 103 23.97 -2.92 -12.37
C ASN A 103 23.28 -2.96 -13.74
N ASN A 104 21.94 -3.04 -13.79
CA ASN A 104 21.18 -3.02 -15.04
C ASN A 104 21.29 -1.67 -15.78
N THR A 105 21.24 -0.56 -15.05
CA THR A 105 21.37 0.79 -15.65
C THR A 105 22.77 1.10 -16.14
N ILE A 106 23.82 0.57 -15.48
CA ILE A 106 25.20 0.65 -15.96
C ILE A 106 25.40 -0.24 -17.20
N GLY A 107 24.78 -1.42 -17.22
CA GLY A 107 24.82 -2.33 -18.37
C GLY A 107 24.16 -1.76 -19.64
N GLU A 108 23.07 -1.01 -19.49
CA GLU A 108 22.45 -0.31 -20.62
C GLU A 108 23.30 0.86 -21.13
N LYS A 109 23.93 1.64 -20.24
CA LYS A 109 24.81 2.74 -20.64
C LYS A 109 26.06 2.25 -21.37
N GLY A 110 26.69 1.17 -20.90
CA GLY A 110 27.86 0.58 -21.56
C GLY A 110 27.56 -0.01 -22.94
N LYS A 111 26.29 -0.28 -23.27
CA LYS A 111 25.87 -0.79 -24.58
C LYS A 111 25.54 0.31 -25.60
N LEU A 112 25.42 1.56 -25.15
CA LEU A 112 25.13 2.73 -26.00
C LEU A 112 26.40 3.49 -26.41
N GLU A 113 27.55 3.15 -25.82
CA GLU A 113 28.87 3.73 -26.14
C GLU A 113 29.74 2.82 -27.04
N LEU A 114 29.14 1.74 -27.57
CA LEU A 114 29.69 0.87 -28.62
C LEU A 114 28.80 0.99 -29.87
#